data_AF-A0AAN2PC04-F1
#
_entry.id   AF-A0AAN2PC04-F1
#
_cell.length_a   1.000
_cell.length_b   1.000
_cell.length_c   1.000
_cell.angle_alpha   90.00
_cell.angle_beta   90.00
_cell.angle_gamma   90.00
#
_symmetry.space_group_name_H-M   'P 1'
#
loop_
_entity.id
_entity.type
_entity.pdbx_description
1 polymer ?
#
loop_
_entity_poly.entity_id
_entity_poly.type
_entity_poly.pdbx_seq_one_letter_code
_entity_poly.pdbx_strand_id
1 'polypeptide(L)'
;MEQFEPGKTISFRLPSDTPLHVSEYLISRKKELGRKFSSEIAPIFVKAVSQKALGNTDSDQITISLPEGLTAEQKEWMNHPNTRALIGQLLYQVVTKPTKAFEFNQTLENKQEEKSAFKANAAIQKFAQKTFLDFDDDD
;
A
#
# COMPACT_ATOMS: atom_id res chain seq x y z
N MET A 1 10.99 38.53 3.62
CA MET A 1 10.94 37.36 2.73
C MET A 1 9.73 37.49 1.84
N GLU A 2 9.85 37.17 0.56
CA GLU A 2 8.70 37.11 -0.34
C GLU A 2 7.83 35.91 0.08
N GLN A 3 6.57 36.15 0.43
CA GLN A 3 5.67 35.13 0.94
C GLN A 3 4.76 34.62 -0.19
N PHE A 4 4.87 33.32 -0.49
CA PHE A 4 4.01 32.64 -1.45
C PHE A 4 2.65 32.33 -0.82
N GLU A 5 1.58 32.78 -1.47
CA GLU A 5 0.20 32.62 -1.01
C GLU A 5 -0.68 32.14 -2.17
N PRO A 6 -1.79 31.43 -1.89
CA PRO A 6 -2.76 31.04 -2.92
C PRO A 6 -3.21 32.26 -3.75
N GLY A 7 -3.22 32.12 -5.08
CA GLY A 7 -3.61 33.19 -6.01
C GLY A 7 -2.48 34.12 -6.45
N LYS A 8 -1.27 34.03 -5.87
CA LYS A 8 -0.10 34.74 -6.40
C LYS A 8 0.46 34.05 -7.63
N THR A 9 0.92 34.86 -8.58
CA THR A 9 1.58 34.36 -9.80
C THR A 9 3.02 34.00 -9.49
N ILE A 10 3.43 32.79 -9.89
CA ILE A 10 4.81 32.34 -9.84
C ILE A 10 5.31 32.25 -11.29
N SER A 11 6.43 32.89 -11.59
CA SER A 11 7.07 32.85 -12.91
C SER A 11 8.48 32.29 -12.77
N PHE A 12 8.78 31.23 -13.51
CA PHE A 12 10.10 30.61 -13.53
C PHE A 12 10.49 30.24 -14.97
N ARG A 13 11.80 30.16 -15.21
CA ARG A 13 12.35 29.69 -16.49
C ARG A 13 12.48 28.18 -16.44
N LEU A 14 12.25 27.53 -17.58
CA LEU A 14 12.57 26.11 -17.71
C LEU A 14 14.09 25.93 -17.62
N PRO A 15 14.58 24.99 -16.79
CA PRO A 15 15.98 24.62 -16.74
C PRO A 15 16.53 24.13 -18.10
N SER A 16 17.84 24.27 -18.32
CA SER A 16 18.50 23.83 -19.56
C SER A 16 18.54 22.31 -19.73
N ASP A 17 18.42 21.55 -18.64
CA ASP A 17 18.37 20.08 -18.61
C ASP A 17 16.95 19.52 -18.79
N THR A 18 15.96 20.37 -19.07
CA THR A 18 14.57 19.93 -19.27
C THR A 18 14.50 18.89 -20.40
N PRO A 19 13.97 17.68 -20.17
CA PRO A 19 13.87 16.64 -21.19
C PRO A 19 13.00 17.09 -22.39
N LEU A 20 13.37 16.63 -23.60
CA LEU A 20 12.70 17.02 -24.85
C LEU A 20 11.19 16.73 -24.81
N HIS A 21 10.80 15.55 -24.33
CA HIS A 21 9.39 15.14 -24.26
C HIS A 21 8.53 16.07 -23.37
N VAL A 22 9.10 16.64 -22.30
CA VAL A 22 8.40 17.61 -21.43
C VAL A 22 8.16 18.91 -22.19
N SER A 23 9.18 19.38 -22.92
CA SER A 23 9.09 20.60 -23.69
C SER A 23 8.06 20.48 -24.83
N GLU A 24 8.05 19.36 -25.54
CA GLU A 24 7.06 19.06 -26.59
C GLU A 24 5.63 19.01 -26.04
N TYR A 25 5.44 18.36 -24.89
CA TYR A 25 4.15 18.32 -24.21
C TYR A 25 3.63 19.71 -23.85
N LEU A 26 4.47 20.58 -23.29
CA LEU A 26 4.08 21.95 -22.93
C LEU A 26 3.75 22.79 -24.16
N ILE A 27 4.50 22.64 -25.25
CA ILE A 27 4.25 23.34 -26.52
C ILE A 27 2.92 22.90 -27.13
N SER A 28 2.64 21.60 -27.17
CA SER A 28 1.39 21.07 -27.74
C SER A 28 0.18 21.54 -26.94
N ARG A 29 0.22 21.47 -25.61
CA ARG A 29 -0.86 21.99 -24.76
C ARG A 29 -1.04 23.49 -24.85
N LYS A 30 0.03 24.26 -24.97
CA LYS A 30 -0.07 25.71 -25.17
C LYS A 30 -0.75 26.06 -26.49
N LYS A 31 -0.48 25.32 -27.56
CA LYS A 31 -1.13 25.50 -28.87
C LYS A 31 -2.62 25.19 -28.81
N GLU A 32 -3.02 24.15 -28.10
CA GLU A 32 -4.41 23.71 -28.00
C GLU A 32 -5.26 24.56 -27.05
N LEU A 33 -4.74 24.86 -25.84
CA LEU A 33 -5.50 25.51 -24.78
C LEU A 33 -5.40 27.03 -24.79
N GLY A 34 -4.36 27.59 -25.41
CA GLY A 34 -4.11 29.03 -25.48
C GLY A 34 -4.17 29.70 -24.11
N ARG A 35 -5.22 30.51 -23.87
CA ARG A 35 -5.42 31.26 -22.61
C ARG A 35 -5.71 30.36 -21.41
N LYS A 36 -6.21 29.13 -21.62
CA LYS A 36 -6.52 28.18 -20.55
C LYS A 36 -5.34 27.31 -20.13
N PHE A 37 -4.18 27.47 -20.79
CA PHE A 37 -2.98 26.68 -20.52
C PHE A 37 -2.56 26.74 -19.04
N SER A 38 -2.46 27.94 -18.47
CA SER A 38 -2.02 28.09 -17.07
C SER A 38 -2.98 27.44 -16.08
N SER A 39 -4.29 27.46 -16.35
CA SER A 39 -5.29 26.80 -15.50
C SER A 39 -5.21 25.28 -15.55
N GLU A 40 -4.66 24.71 -16.63
CA GLU A 40 -4.48 23.26 -16.79
C GLU A 40 -3.15 22.78 -16.20
N ILE A 41 -2.07 23.56 -16.36
CA ILE A 41 -0.75 23.22 -15.82
C ILE A 41 -0.63 23.49 -14.31
N ALA A 42 -1.34 24.50 -13.77
CA ALA A 42 -1.23 24.85 -12.36
C ALA A 42 -1.54 23.68 -11.38
N PRO A 43 -2.59 22.88 -11.57
CA PRO A 43 -2.82 21.67 -10.76
C PRO A 43 -1.69 20.64 -10.85
N ILE A 44 -1.12 20.44 -12.05
CA ILE A 44 0.00 19.50 -12.27
C ILE A 44 1.23 19.97 -11.49
N PHE A 45 1.53 21.27 -11.56
CA PHE A 45 2.63 21.88 -10.81
C PHE A 45 2.42 21.75 -9.30
N VAL A 46 1.23 22.09 -8.79
CA VAL A 46 0.90 21.99 -7.36
C VAL A 46 1.03 20.54 -6.87
N LYS A 47 0.57 19.56 -7.66
CA LYS A 47 0.73 18.14 -7.32
C LYS A 47 2.20 17.74 -7.21
N ALA A 48 3.02 18.12 -8.19
CA ALA A 48 4.44 17.81 -8.20
C ALA A 48 5.19 18.46 -7.01
N VAL A 49 4.91 19.74 -6.73
CA VAL A 49 5.48 20.44 -5.58
C VAL A 49 5.01 19.83 -4.26
N SER A 50 3.73 19.46 -4.15
CA SER A 50 3.17 18.79 -2.97
C SER A 50 3.83 17.44 -2.72
N GLN A 51 4.01 16.62 -3.76
CA GLN A 51 4.73 15.34 -3.66
C GLN A 51 6.16 15.54 -3.13
N LYS A 52 6.86 16.56 -3.64
CA LYS A 52 8.21 16.90 -3.20
C LYS A 52 8.26 17.46 -1.77
N ALA A 53 7.32 18.33 -1.41
CA ALA A 53 7.24 18.94 -0.09
C ALA A 53 6.86 17.93 1.00
N LEU A 54 6.03 16.94 0.66
CA LEU A 54 5.65 15.84 1.56
C LEU A 54 6.73 14.75 1.66
N GLY A 55 7.88 14.90 0.99
CA GLY A 55 8.96 13.90 1.03
C GLY A 55 8.63 12.60 0.30
N ASN A 56 7.58 12.57 -0.53
CA ASN A 56 7.21 11.41 -1.35
C ASN A 56 8.02 11.33 -2.66
N THR A 57 9.07 12.14 -2.78
CA THR A 57 9.99 12.12 -3.91
C THR A 57 11.29 11.49 -3.41
N ASP A 58 11.54 10.26 -3.86
CA ASP A 58 12.85 9.62 -3.86
C ASP A 58 13.44 9.17 -2.51
N SER A 59 12.70 8.36 -1.74
CA SER A 59 13.37 7.36 -0.89
C SER A 59 12.79 5.97 -1.15
N ASP A 60 13.50 5.20 -1.95
CA ASP A 60 13.40 3.74 -2.08
C ASP A 60 12.04 3.10 -2.45
N GLN A 61 11.23 3.75 -3.29
CA GLN A 61 10.03 3.10 -3.83
C GLN A 61 10.32 2.35 -5.14
N ILE A 62 10.37 1.02 -5.07
CA ILE A 62 10.42 0.15 -6.25
C ILE A 62 8.98 -0.13 -6.71
N THR A 63 8.63 0.34 -7.92
CA THR A 63 7.33 0.02 -8.55
C THR A 63 7.51 -1.17 -9.49
N ILE A 64 6.86 -2.30 -9.19
CA ILE A 64 6.90 -3.52 -10.02
C ILE A 64 5.55 -3.69 -10.69
N SER A 65 5.54 -3.70 -12.02
CA SER A 65 4.34 -4.01 -12.80
C SER A 65 3.97 -5.49 -12.64
N LEU A 66 2.68 -5.77 -12.50
CA LEU A 66 2.16 -7.13 -12.43
C LEU A 66 2.35 -7.83 -13.78
N PRO A 67 2.75 -9.12 -13.80
CA PRO A 67 2.79 -9.92 -15.02
C PRO A 67 1.38 -10.11 -15.62
N GLU A 68 1.32 -10.21 -16.94
CA GLU A 68 0.08 -10.52 -17.65
C GLU A 68 -0.37 -11.97 -17.36
N GLY A 69 -1.68 -12.21 -17.28
CA GLY A 69 -2.24 -13.56 -17.13
C GLY A 69 -2.47 -14.05 -15.68
N LEU A 70 -2.35 -13.19 -14.66
CA LEU A 70 -2.67 -13.58 -13.28
C LEU A 70 -4.16 -13.87 -13.08
N THR A 71 -4.47 -15.00 -12.44
CA THR A 71 -5.84 -15.36 -12.01
C THR A 71 -6.34 -14.40 -10.92
N ALA A 72 -7.66 -14.38 -10.69
CA ALA A 72 -8.24 -13.55 -9.64
C ALA A 72 -7.66 -13.89 -8.26
N GLU A 73 -7.50 -15.18 -7.97
CA GLU A 73 -6.89 -15.69 -6.74
C GLU A 73 -5.42 -15.27 -6.60
N GLN A 74 -4.63 -15.30 -7.68
CA GLN A 74 -3.23 -14.87 -7.65
C GLN A 74 -3.11 -13.35 -7.39
N LYS A 75 -4.01 -12.54 -7.96
CA LYS A 75 -4.08 -11.10 -7.68
C LYS A 75 -4.46 -10.82 -6.23
N GLU A 76 -5.40 -11.59 -5.68
CA GLU A 76 -5.79 -11.50 -4.28
C GLU A 76 -4.65 -11.92 -3.35
N TRP A 77 -3.95 -13.01 -3.69
CA TRP A 77 -2.76 -13.45 -2.96
C TRP A 77 -1.68 -12.38 -2.94
N MET A 78 -1.40 -11.71 -4.05
CA MET A 78 -0.45 -10.60 -4.12
C MET A 78 -0.86 -9.38 -3.29
N ASN A 79 -2.15 -9.20 -3.03
CA ASN A 79 -2.66 -8.11 -2.20
C ASN A 79 -2.65 -8.44 -0.70
N HIS A 80 -2.50 -9.71 -0.33
CA HIS A 80 -2.47 -10.14 1.07
C HIS A 80 -1.25 -9.57 1.82
N PRO A 81 -1.39 -9.13 3.09
CA PRO A 81 -0.28 -8.53 3.86
C PRO A 81 0.96 -9.43 3.96
N ASN A 82 0.75 -10.73 4.19
CA ASN A 82 1.82 -11.71 4.34
C ASN A 82 2.61 -11.87 3.04
N THR A 83 1.91 -11.93 1.90
CA THR A 83 2.53 -12.01 0.58
C THR A 83 3.37 -10.78 0.27
N ARG A 84 2.85 -9.59 0.60
CA ARG A 84 3.61 -8.34 0.43
C ARG A 84 4.87 -8.30 1.29
N ALA A 85 4.78 -8.78 2.53
CA ALA A 85 5.93 -8.88 3.43
C ALA A 85 7.00 -9.84 2.87
N LEU A 86 6.58 -11.00 2.33
CA LEU A 86 7.48 -11.95 1.68
C LEU A 86 8.16 -11.38 0.44
N ILE A 87 7.41 -10.71 -0.43
CA ILE A 87 7.96 -10.04 -1.62
C ILE A 87 8.96 -8.95 -1.21
N GLY A 88 8.65 -8.16 -0.18
CA GLY A 88 9.55 -7.16 0.38
C GLY A 88 10.85 -7.78 0.92
N GLN A 89 10.75 -8.89 1.64
CA GLN A 89 11.91 -9.62 2.15
C GLN A 89 12.76 -10.21 1.03
N LEU A 90 12.13 -10.77 -0.01
CA LEU A 90 12.82 -11.28 -1.20
C LEU A 90 13.59 -10.15 -1.90
N LEU A 91 12.93 -9.02 -2.17
CA LEU A 91 13.57 -7.86 -2.78
C LEU A 91 14.74 -7.36 -1.94
N TYR A 92 14.56 -7.23 -0.62
CA TYR A 92 15.62 -6.82 0.29
C TYR A 92 16.84 -7.75 0.22
N GLN A 93 16.62 -9.07 0.20
CA GLN A 93 17.70 -10.04 0.11
C GLN A 93 18.41 -10.02 -1.24
N VAL A 94 17.67 -9.89 -2.35
CA VAL A 94 18.23 -9.79 -3.70
C VAL A 94 19.11 -8.55 -3.83
N VAL A 95 18.63 -7.41 -3.31
CA VAL A 95 19.38 -6.14 -3.36
C VAL A 95 20.63 -6.18 -2.47
N THR A 96 20.56 -6.79 -1.29
CA THR A 96 21.66 -6.74 -0.31
C THR A 96 22.67 -7.88 -0.44
N LYS A 97 22.25 -9.06 -0.89
CA LYS A 97 23.07 -10.29 -0.91
C LYS A 97 22.74 -11.18 -2.12
N PRO A 98 23.01 -10.71 -3.36
CA PRO A 98 22.63 -11.42 -4.59
C PRO A 98 23.32 -12.78 -4.79
N THR A 99 24.44 -13.04 -4.10
CA THR A 99 25.23 -14.28 -4.23
C THR A 99 24.77 -15.40 -3.30
N LYS A 100 23.81 -15.16 -2.40
CA LYS A 100 23.28 -16.19 -1.50
C LYS A 100 22.01 -16.78 -2.09
N ALA A 101 21.95 -18.12 -2.16
CA ALA A 101 20.72 -18.82 -2.49
C ALA A 101 19.62 -18.46 -1.48
N PHE A 102 18.45 -18.09 -1.99
CA PHE A 102 17.29 -17.77 -1.18
C PHE A 102 16.66 -19.06 -0.67
N GLU A 103 16.61 -19.26 0.65
CA GLU A 103 15.85 -20.37 1.25
C GLU A 103 14.45 -19.88 1.63
N PHE A 104 13.44 -20.41 0.94
CA PHE A 104 12.04 -20.13 1.19
C PHE A 104 11.57 -20.87 2.43
N ASN A 105 11.98 -20.40 3.61
CA ASN A 105 11.47 -20.90 4.88
C ASN A 105 10.18 -20.16 5.22
N GLN A 106 9.10 -20.48 4.50
CA GLN A 106 7.76 -20.15 4.98
C GLN A 106 7.48 -21.02 6.21
N THR A 107 7.68 -20.47 7.41
CA THR A 107 6.82 -20.83 8.52
C THR A 107 5.42 -20.36 8.15
N LEU A 108 4.68 -21.24 7.48
CA LEU A 108 3.24 -21.21 7.52
C LEU A 108 2.87 -21.32 9.00
N GLU A 109 2.78 -20.18 9.68
CA GLU A 109 1.79 -20.06 10.73
C GLU A 109 0.45 -20.19 10.02
N ASN A 110 0.08 -21.44 9.73
CA ASN A 110 -1.28 -21.86 9.98
C ASN A 110 -1.51 -21.41 11.41
N LYS A 111 -2.12 -20.24 11.55
CA LYS A 111 -2.93 -19.95 12.72
C LYS A 111 -3.95 -21.08 12.66
N GLN A 112 -3.57 -22.22 13.25
CA GLN A 112 -4.50 -23.21 13.70
C GLN A 112 -5.43 -22.35 14.53
N GLU A 113 -6.60 -22.08 13.96
CA GLU A 113 -7.77 -21.86 14.77
C GLU A 113 -7.76 -23.06 15.69
N GLU A 114 -7.14 -22.90 16.86
CA GLU A 114 -7.56 -23.63 18.03
C GLU A 114 -9.04 -23.34 18.07
N LYS A 115 -9.83 -24.26 17.50
CA LYS A 115 -11.14 -24.58 18.03
C LYS A 115 -10.84 -24.90 19.47
N SER A 116 -10.79 -23.84 20.29
CA SER A 116 -10.86 -23.91 21.73
C SER A 116 -12.16 -24.63 21.95
N ALA A 117 -12.07 -25.96 22.06
CA ALA A 117 -13.14 -26.77 22.58
C ALA A 117 -13.47 -26.09 23.90
N PHE A 118 -14.65 -25.49 23.96
CA PHE A 118 -15.09 -24.65 25.06
C PHE A 118 -14.86 -25.41 26.36
N LYS A 119 -13.76 -25.12 27.07
CA LYS A 119 -13.46 -25.77 28.35
C LYS A 119 -14.37 -25.10 29.36
N ALA A 120 -15.58 -25.65 29.51
CA ALA A 120 -16.50 -25.23 30.53
C ALA A 120 -15.78 -25.32 31.89
N ASN A 121 -15.58 -24.18 32.54
CA ASN A 121 -15.02 -24.13 33.88
C ASN A 121 -15.86 -24.99 34.83
N ALA A 122 -15.25 -25.56 35.86
CA ALA A 122 -15.94 -26.43 36.83
C ALA A 122 -17.19 -25.76 37.46
N ALA A 123 -17.22 -24.43 37.55
CA ALA A 123 -18.39 -23.67 37.99
C ALA A 123 -19.59 -23.78 37.01
N ILE A 124 -19.34 -23.79 35.70
CA ILE A 124 -20.37 -23.90 34.65
C ILE A 124 -20.91 -25.34 34.61
N GLN A 125 -20.03 -26.34 34.77
CA GLN A 125 -20.44 -27.75 34.87
C GLN A 125 -21.30 -28.00 36.12
N LYS A 126 -20.91 -27.43 37.27
CA LYS A 126 -21.69 -27.52 38.52
C LYS A 126 -23.02 -26.79 38.44
N PHE A 127 -23.08 -25.64 37.77
CA PHE A 127 -24.33 -24.93 37.52
C PHE A 127 -25.27 -25.77 36.64
N ALA A 128 -24.77 -26.33 35.54
CA ALA A 128 -25.57 -27.18 34.66
C ALA A 128 -26.10 -28.44 35.36
N GLN A 129 -25.28 -29.11 36.18
CA GLN A 129 -25.74 -30.24 37.00
C GLN A 129 -26.86 -29.84 37.96
N LYS A 130 -26.67 -28.76 38.71
CA LYS A 130 -27.65 -28.34 39.72
C LYS A 130 -28.95 -27.81 39.12
N THR A 131 -28.90 -27.22 37.92
CA THR A 131 -30.08 -26.58 37.32
C THR A 131 -30.83 -27.50 36.36
N PHE A 132 -30.20 -28.51 35.76
CA PHE A 132 -30.85 -29.33 34.73
C PHE A 132 -30.86 -30.83 35.01
N LEU A 133 -30.04 -31.33 35.94
CA LEU A 133 -29.96 -32.77 36.26
C LEU A 133 -30.59 -33.11 37.61
N ASP A 134 -31.02 -32.12 38.39
CA ASP A 134 -31.63 -32.29 39.72
C ASP A 134 -33.17 -32.16 39.66
N PHE A 135 -33.77 -32.46 38.51
CA PHE A 135 -35.22 -32.36 38.26
C PHE A 135 -35.94 -33.70 38.37
N ASP A 136 -35.29 -34.74 38.92
CA ASP A 136 -35.84 -36.10 38.96
C ASP A 136 -35.65 -36.75 40.35
N ASP A 137 -36.17 -36.08 41.38
CA ASP A 137 -36.53 -36.72 42.66
C ASP A 137 -37.50 -35.79 43.43
N ASP A 138 -38.78 -35.88 43.10
CA ASP A 138 -39.89 -35.66 44.05
C ASP A 138 -41.16 -36.30 43.45
N ASP A 139 -41.39 -37.56 43.85
CA ASP A 139 -42.72 -38.18 43.96
C ASP A 139 -43.52 -37.51 45.11
#